data_AF-A0A661BQ49-F1
#
_entry.id   AF-A0A661BQ49-F1
#
_cell.length_a   1.000
_cell.length_b   1.000
_cell.length_c   1.000
_cell.angle_alpha   90.00
_cell.angle_beta   90.00
_cell.angle_gamma   90.00
#
_symmetry.space_group_name_H-M   'P 1'
#
loop_
_entity.id
_entity.type
_entity.pdbx_description
1 polymer ?
#
loop_
_entity_poly.entity_id
_entity_poly.type
_entity_poly.pdbx_seq_one_letter_code
_entity_poly.pdbx_strand_id
1 'polypeptide(L)'
;MTMREYTSDIAFTDKVKDIQKQKGSRNSYAHMEQRGSWESTVTRQLRDFIAELDSFYMATVNSEGQPYIQHRGGPKGFLKV
;
A
#
# COMPACT_ATOMS: atom_id res chain seq x y z
N MET A 1 -3.07 19.08 7.48
CA MET A 1 -2.52 17.81 6.96
C MET A 1 -1.87 17.10 8.13
N THR A 2 -2.36 15.92 8.52
CA THR A 2 -1.63 15.05 9.45
C THR A 2 -0.31 14.67 8.79
N MET A 3 0.82 14.95 9.46
CA MET A 3 2.12 14.49 9.00
C MET A 3 2.12 12.96 9.02
N ARG A 4 2.47 12.34 7.90
CA ARG A 4 2.74 10.90 7.85
C ARG A 4 4.18 10.69 8.31
N GLU A 5 4.34 9.99 9.42
CA GLU A 5 5.65 9.64 9.98
C GLU A 5 6.16 8.35 9.33
N TYR A 6 5.25 7.40 9.09
CA TYR A 6 5.55 6.11 8.47
C TYR A 6 4.81 5.96 7.14
N THR A 7 5.41 5.24 6.19
CA THR A 7 4.77 4.92 4.90
C THR A 7 3.47 4.14 5.09
N SER A 8 3.41 3.29 6.12
CA SER A 8 2.21 2.57 6.54
C SER A 8 1.07 3.47 7.03
N ASP A 9 1.29 4.75 7.34
CA ASP A 9 0.22 5.67 7.80
C ASP A 9 -0.87 5.90 6.75
N ILE A 10 -0.61 5.55 5.48
CA ILE A 10 -1.65 5.49 4.45
C ILE A 10 -2.76 4.48 4.80
N ALA A 11 -2.43 3.40 5.52
CA ALA A 11 -3.36 2.36 5.95
C ALA A 11 -3.61 2.38 7.45
N PHE A 12 -2.59 2.69 8.25
CA PHE A 12 -2.64 2.73 9.71
C PHE A 12 -2.93 4.15 10.19
N THR A 13 -4.13 4.62 9.88
CA THR A 13 -4.66 5.88 10.46
C THR A 13 -4.72 5.79 11.98
N ASP A 14 -4.83 6.93 12.67
CA ASP A 14 -4.93 6.96 14.14
C ASP A 14 -6.03 6.03 14.67
N LYS A 15 -7.19 6.04 14.00
CA LYS A 15 -8.31 5.16 14.33
C LYS A 15 -7.97 3.67 14.13
N VAL A 16 -7.22 3.33 13.09
CA VAL A 16 -6.76 1.96 12.85
C VAL A 16 -5.73 1.55 13.91
N LYS A 17 -4.79 2.43 14.27
CA LYS A 17 -3.81 2.19 15.34
C LYS A 17 -4.51 1.96 16.69
N ASP A 18 -5.60 2.67 16.98
CA ASP A 18 -6.40 2.43 18.18
C ASP A 18 -7.12 1.08 18.14
N ILE A 19 -7.68 0.69 17.00
CA ILE A 19 -8.26 -0.65 16.81
C ILE A 19 -7.18 -1.74 16.99
N GLN A 20 -5.96 -1.52 16.47
CA GLN A 20 -4.84 -2.44 16.68
C GLN A 20 -4.48 -2.58 18.15
N LYS A 21 -4.54 -1.51 18.96
CA LYS A 21 -4.34 -1.57 20.41
C LYS A 21 -5.43 -2.42 21.06
N GLN A 22 -6.70 -2.15 20.73
CA GLN A 22 -7.85 -2.89 21.26
C GLN A 22 -7.80 -4.38 20.91
N LYS A 23 -7.28 -4.72 19.72
CA LYS A 23 -7.14 -6.10 19.24
C LYS A 23 -5.77 -6.73 19.58
N GLY A 24 -4.91 -6.03 20.33
CA GLY A 24 -3.62 -6.55 20.79
C GLY A 24 -2.52 -6.65 19.72
N SER A 25 -2.72 -6.14 18.51
CA SER A 25 -1.74 -6.23 17.40
C SER A 25 -0.83 -5.01 17.28
N ARG A 26 -1.08 -3.94 18.04
CA ARG A 26 -0.34 -2.67 17.91
C ARG A 26 1.17 -2.84 18.09
N ASN A 27 1.61 -3.63 19.07
CA ASN A 27 3.04 -3.76 19.38
C ASN A 27 3.83 -4.33 18.18
N SER A 28 3.29 -5.35 17.51
CA SER A 28 3.92 -5.96 16.33
C SER A 28 4.01 -4.97 15.17
N TYR A 29 2.93 -4.24 14.88
CA TYR A 29 2.94 -3.23 13.82
C TYR A 29 3.82 -2.02 14.15
N ALA A 30 3.94 -1.64 15.42
CA ALA A 30 4.84 -0.57 15.86
C ALA A 30 6.31 -0.94 15.62
N HIS A 31 6.69 -2.19 15.89
CA HIS A 31 8.05 -2.67 15.61
C HIS A 31 8.34 -2.69 14.11
N MET A 32 7.36 -3.05 13.27
CA MET A 32 7.48 -2.97 11.82
C MET A 32 7.67 -1.52 11.34
N GLU A 33 6.88 -0.57 11.86
CA GLU A 33 7.01 0.86 11.57
C GLU A 33 8.41 1.39 11.87
N GLN A 34 8.93 1.09 13.07
CA GLN A 34 10.25 1.53 13.53
C GLN A 34 11.43 0.91 12.75
N ARG A 35 11.22 -0.24 12.10
CA ARG A 35 12.24 -0.91 11.26
C ARG A 35 12.28 -0.42 9.81
N GLY A 36 11.63 0.70 9.52
CA GLY A 36 11.57 1.29 8.17
C GLY A 36 10.19 1.24 7.53
N SER A 37 9.18 0.73 8.24
CA SER A 37 7.81 0.60 7.76
C SER A 37 7.74 -0.18 6.43
N TRP A 38 6.86 0.23 5.52
CA TRP A 38 6.77 -0.33 4.18
C TRP A 38 7.71 0.40 3.21
N GLU A 39 8.26 -0.34 2.25
CA GLU A 39 9.04 0.25 1.16
C GLU A 39 8.21 1.28 0.39
N SER A 40 8.79 2.46 0.17
CA SER A 40 8.16 3.55 -0.60
C SER A 40 8.82 3.80 -1.95
N THR A 41 9.87 3.04 -2.27
CA THR A 41 10.64 3.19 -3.51
C THR A 41 10.43 1.99 -4.41
N VAL A 42 10.17 2.24 -5.69
CA VAL A 42 10.19 1.17 -6.71
C VAL A 42 11.64 0.76 -6.95
N THR A 43 12.03 -0.37 -6.35
CA THR A 43 13.39 -0.91 -6.53
C THR A 43 13.57 -1.49 -7.92
N ARG A 44 14.83 -1.67 -8.35
CA ARG A 44 15.14 -2.38 -9.60
C ARG A 44 14.50 -3.78 -9.63
N GLN A 45 14.59 -4.52 -8.54
CA GLN A 45 14.01 -5.86 -8.43
C GLN A 45 12.48 -5.83 -8.59
N LEU A 46 11.81 -4.85 -7.96
CA LEU A 46 10.36 -4.72 -8.09
C LEU A 46 9.94 -4.33 -9.51
N ARG A 47 10.67 -3.40 -10.16
CA ARG A 47 10.43 -3.04 -11.55
C ARG A 47 10.61 -4.24 -12.48
N ASP A 48 11.70 -4.98 -12.32
CA ASP A 48 12.00 -6.15 -13.15
C ASP A 48 10.93 -7.26 -12.94
N PHE A 49 10.40 -7.40 -11.72
CA PHE A 49 9.24 -8.27 -11.45
C PHE A 49 7.96 -7.79 -12.14
N ILE A 50 7.64 -6.49 -12.04
CA ILE A 50 6.44 -5.91 -12.67
C ILE A 50 6.47 -6.06 -14.19
N ALA A 51 7.65 -5.98 -14.80
CA ALA A 51 7.84 -6.15 -16.24
C ALA A 51 7.42 -7.55 -16.76
N GLU A 52 7.36 -8.56 -15.90
CA GLU A 52 6.94 -9.92 -16.26
C GLU A 52 5.42 -10.16 -16.09
N LEU A 53 4.71 -9.22 -15.46
CA LEU A 53 3.27 -9.34 -15.21
C LEU A 53 2.45 -8.99 -16.46
N ASP A 54 1.33 -9.68 -16.61
CA ASP A 54 0.34 -9.52 -17.69
C ASP A 54 -1.03 -9.01 -17.17
N SER A 55 -1.16 -8.80 -15.85
CA SER A 55 -2.38 -8.30 -15.23
C SER A 55 -2.13 -7.57 -13.91
N PHE A 56 -3.04 -6.65 -13.55
CA PHE A 56 -3.09 -6.03 -12.22
C PHE A 56 -4.51 -5.58 -11.86
N TYR A 57 -4.74 -5.32 -10.56
CA TYR A 57 -5.94 -4.65 -10.07
C TYR A 57 -5.64 -3.19 -9.77
N MET A 58 -6.47 -2.28 -10.29
CA MET A 58 -6.39 -0.85 -10.03
C MET A 58 -7.52 -0.44 -9.10
N ALA A 59 -7.17 0.04 -7.90
CA ALA A 59 -8.12 0.62 -6.96
C ALA A 59 -8.13 2.15 -7.12
N THR A 60 -9.31 2.72 -7.29
CA THR A 60 -9.54 4.17 -7.37
C THR A 60 -10.63 4.58 -6.40
N VAL A 61 -10.68 5.86 -6.06
CA VAL A 61 -11.76 6.45 -5.27
C VAL A 61 -12.27 7.65 -6.06
N ASN A 62 -13.59 7.77 -6.22
CA ASN A 62 -14.18 8.93 -6.89
C ASN A 62 -14.15 10.17 -5.95
N SER A 63 -14.59 11.33 -6.45
CA SER A 63 -14.64 12.57 -5.64
C SER A 63 -15.54 12.48 -4.41
N GLU A 64 -16.47 11.53 -4.36
CA GLU A 64 -17.38 11.29 -3.25
C GLU A 64 -16.86 10.26 -2.25
N GLY A 65 -15.65 9.72 -2.44
CA GLY A 65 -15.08 8.73 -1.53
C GLY A 65 -15.51 7.29 -1.80
N GLN A 66 -16.24 7.01 -2.88
CA GLN A 66 -16.68 5.66 -3.22
C GLN A 66 -15.53 4.85 -3.87
N PRO A 67 -15.19 3.65 -3.35
CA PRO A 67 -14.12 2.84 -3.91
C PRO A 67 -14.58 2.10 -5.17
N TYR A 68 -13.65 1.94 -6.10
CA TYR A 68 -13.83 1.11 -7.30
C TYR A 68 -12.55 0.32 -7.59
N ILE A 69 -12.71 -0.96 -7.93
CA ILE A 69 -11.60 -1.84 -8.31
C ILE A 69 -11.84 -2.35 -9.72
N GLN A 70 -10.83 -2.24 -10.57
CA GLN A 70 -10.86 -2.76 -11.93
C GLN A 70 -9.69 -3.67 -12.20
N HIS A 71 -9.96 -4.83 -12.80
CA HIS A 71 -8.93 -5.67 -13.37
C HIS A 71 -8.45 -5.12 -14.72
N ARG A 72 -7.15 -5.06 -14.93
CA ARG A 72 -6.49 -4.66 -16.17
C ARG A 72 -5.56 -5.78 -16.61
N GLY A 73 -5.76 -6.30 -17.82
CA GLY A 73 -4.89 -7.31 -18.43
C GLY A 73 -4.31 -6.83 -19.76
N GLY A 74 -3.14 -7.34 -20.12
CA GLY A 74 -2.44 -7.02 -21.36
C GLY A 74 -1.24 -7.95 -21.59
N PRO A 75 -0.45 -7.72 -22.66
CA PRO A 75 0.80 -8.46 -22.86
C PRO A 75 1.78 -8.27 -21.69
N LYS A 76 2.71 -9.21 -21.48
CA LYS A 76 3.76 -9.07 -20.46
C LYS A 76 4.46 -7.72 -20.55
N GLY A 77 4.61 -7.05 -19.42
CA GLY A 77 5.26 -5.75 -19.32
C GLY A 77 4.44 -4.59 -19.88
N PHE A 78 3.12 -4.77 -20.04
CA PHE A 78 2.22 -3.68 -20.45
C PHE A 78 2.15 -2.55 -19.40
N LEU A 79 2.26 -2.87 -18.11
CA LEU A 79 2.40 -1.89 -17.05
C LEU A 79 3.82 -1.31 -17.06
N LYS A 80 3.94 0.02 -17.17
CA LYS A 80 5.21 0.74 -17.16
C LYS A 80 5.39 1.44 -15.81
N VAL A 81 6.53 1.17 -15.15
CA VAL A 81 6.91 1.71 -13.84
C VAL A 81 8.37 2.11 -13.81
#